data_AF-A0A939UAX7-F1
#
_entry.id   AF-A0A939UAX7-F1
#
_cell.length_a   1.000
_cell.length_b   1.000
_cell.length_c   1.000
_cell.angle_alpha   90.00
_cell.angle_beta   90.00
_cell.angle_gamma   90.00
#
_symmetry.space_group_name_H-M   'P 1'
#
loop_
_entity.id
_entity.type
_entity.pdbx_description
1 polymer ?
#
loop_
_entity_poly.entity_id
_entity_poly.type
_entity_poly.pdbx_seq_one_letter_code
_entity_poly.pdbx_strand_id
1 'polypeptide(L)'
;MKMKKCILFTALFLFIFARATAQQSNQNKIEELEAQVAELDKTFNVSARKYVSAYFDLSDEYYTIKDYEKAYTNAVKGLRLDSYNMPMQYRAAEYEINNQQYDLAYPRLTYIIEKDDEQKTAKAAKKLLKKIPKDKISELEKLVIQPMFEKSILVVFYPGVEDVYKSAIAQRIEQEYKLTVKTADFSEQENTGNLRNNWDDYLDETVNDVLSRSSEMSLEQILNAWNLTLSDLETSEGKEAFLVNLFLMLGYPEQDYLDFKAQYEDQYDANALINQVKKNYKIDSDCFGILAVTAKDIYSGSENNNFLFGLSSGNTAVMSLNRFVKYTDDKSIAMKRTVMQAFSSVGHVIGIARCSTPLCARAYPNSLAEQDAKDDVLCQTCINNVNKLYASLKQ
;
A
#
# COMPACT_ATOMS: atom_id res chain seq x y z
N MET A 1 -44.88 52.53 -9.40
CA MET A 1 -44.57 51.24 -10.08
C MET A 1 -43.14 51.12 -10.63
N LYS A 2 -42.44 52.21 -11.00
CA LYS A 2 -41.05 52.17 -11.53
C LYS A 2 -39.95 51.82 -10.50
N MET A 3 -40.04 52.31 -9.25
CA MET A 3 -39.03 52.02 -8.21
C MET A 3 -38.93 50.54 -7.80
N LYS A 4 -40.06 49.81 -7.74
CA LYS A 4 -40.07 48.37 -7.41
C LYS A 4 -39.42 47.50 -8.50
N LYS A 5 -39.46 47.93 -9.77
CA LYS A 5 -38.78 47.24 -10.88
C LYS A 5 -37.27 47.41 -10.85
N CYS A 6 -36.75 48.58 -10.45
CA CYS A 6 -35.31 48.79 -10.30
C CYS A 6 -34.71 47.90 -9.20
N ILE A 7 -35.31 47.86 -8.00
CA ILE A 7 -34.79 47.07 -6.87
C ILE A 7 -34.76 45.57 -7.20
N LEU A 8 -35.79 45.07 -7.91
CA LEU A 8 -35.83 43.67 -8.34
C LEU A 8 -34.74 43.35 -9.39
N PHE A 9 -34.47 44.29 -10.30
CA PHE A 9 -33.40 44.15 -11.29
C PHE A 9 -32.00 44.16 -10.65
N THR A 10 -31.74 45.06 -9.69
CA THR A 10 -30.44 45.13 -9.00
C THR A 10 -30.20 43.89 -8.14
N ALA A 11 -31.23 43.39 -7.44
CA ALA A 11 -31.14 42.15 -6.65
C ALA A 11 -30.90 40.93 -7.54
N LEU A 12 -31.57 40.84 -8.69
CA LEU A 12 -31.35 39.76 -9.67
C LEU A 12 -29.94 39.82 -10.26
N PHE A 13 -29.44 41.03 -10.58
CA PHE A 13 -28.09 41.22 -11.13
C PHE A 13 -26.99 40.86 -10.11
N LEU A 14 -27.14 41.27 -8.85
CA LEU A 14 -26.22 40.89 -7.77
C LEU A 14 -26.24 39.38 -7.51
N PHE A 15 -27.40 38.74 -7.60
CA PHE A 15 -27.51 37.29 -7.43
C PHE A 15 -26.90 36.50 -8.60
N ILE A 16 -27.07 37.00 -9.83
CA ILE A 16 -26.42 36.42 -11.02
C ILE A 16 -24.90 36.61 -10.95
N PHE A 17 -24.43 37.80 -10.56
CA PHE A 17 -23.00 38.09 -10.45
C PHE A 17 -22.35 37.26 -9.33
N ALA A 18 -22.98 37.18 -8.14
CA ALA A 18 -22.51 36.33 -7.05
C ALA A 18 -22.50 34.83 -7.41
N ARG A 19 -23.47 34.38 -8.21
CA ARG A 19 -23.46 33.00 -8.76
C ARG A 19 -22.33 32.81 -9.76
N ALA A 20 -22.10 33.77 -10.65
CA ALA A 20 -21.02 33.69 -11.63
C ALA A 20 -19.64 33.69 -10.96
N THR A 21 -19.43 34.51 -9.93
CA THR A 21 -18.17 34.54 -9.17
C THR A 21 -17.96 33.27 -8.35
N ALA A 22 -19.00 32.73 -7.70
CA ALA A 22 -18.92 31.46 -6.98
C ALA A 22 -18.65 30.28 -7.95
N GLN A 23 -19.28 30.29 -9.12
CA GLN A 23 -19.06 29.26 -10.14
C GLN A 23 -17.65 29.31 -10.72
N GLN A 24 -17.12 30.51 -10.99
CA GLN A 24 -15.73 30.69 -11.41
C GLN A 24 -14.73 30.25 -10.33
N SER A 25 -15.01 30.56 -9.05
CA SER A 25 -14.17 30.13 -7.93
C SER A 25 -14.14 28.61 -7.77
N ASN A 26 -15.28 27.93 -7.94
CA ASN A 26 -15.34 26.47 -7.87
C ASN A 26 -14.62 25.83 -9.05
N GLN A 27 -14.74 26.41 -10.25
CA GLN A 27 -14.06 25.92 -11.44
C GLN A 27 -12.53 26.00 -11.30
N ASN A 28 -12.00 27.14 -10.81
CA ASN A 28 -10.57 27.28 -10.55
C ASN A 28 -10.06 26.25 -9.52
N LYS A 29 -10.84 26.00 -8.46
CA LYS A 29 -10.49 24.98 -7.43
C LYS A 29 -10.45 23.57 -8.02
N ILE A 30 -11.40 23.22 -8.89
CA ILE A 30 -11.41 21.92 -9.58
C ILE A 30 -10.17 21.78 -10.47
N GLU A 31 -9.82 22.80 -11.25
CA GLU A 31 -8.65 22.77 -12.15
C GLU A 31 -7.33 22.59 -11.38
N GLU A 32 -7.18 23.26 -10.23
CA GLU A 32 -6.03 23.09 -9.35
C GLU A 32 -5.94 21.66 -8.79
N LEU A 33 -7.08 21.11 -8.32
CA LEU A 33 -7.15 19.74 -7.80
C LEU A 33 -6.93 18.68 -8.89
N GLU A 34 -7.44 18.91 -10.11
CA GLU A 34 -7.19 18.04 -11.27
C GLU A 34 -5.70 17.96 -11.59
N ALA A 35 -5.00 19.10 -11.58
CA ALA A 35 -3.56 19.15 -11.81
C ALA A 35 -2.79 18.40 -10.71
N GLN A 36 -3.17 18.59 -9.44
CA GLN A 36 -2.55 17.86 -8.32
C GLN A 36 -2.78 16.34 -8.44
N VAL A 37 -4.01 15.92 -8.73
CA VAL A 37 -4.36 14.51 -8.91
C VAL A 37 -3.62 13.89 -10.10
N ALA A 38 -3.43 14.63 -11.20
CA ALA A 38 -2.69 14.15 -12.36
C ALA A 38 -1.20 13.89 -12.06
N GLU A 39 -0.58 14.67 -11.17
CA GLU A 39 0.78 14.40 -10.69
C GLU A 39 0.81 13.23 -9.69
N LEU A 40 -0.19 13.14 -8.80
CA LEU A 40 -0.30 12.01 -7.87
C LEU A 40 -0.51 10.67 -8.59
N ASP A 41 -1.23 10.65 -9.71
CA ASP A 41 -1.44 9.44 -10.52
C ASP A 41 -0.12 8.86 -11.07
N LYS A 42 0.94 9.66 -11.15
CA LYS A 42 2.29 9.25 -11.58
C LYS A 42 3.19 8.84 -10.39
N THR A 43 2.72 9.05 -9.17
CA THR A 43 3.49 8.86 -7.95
C THR A 43 3.30 7.45 -7.41
N PHE A 44 4.37 6.85 -6.86
CA PHE A 44 4.27 5.55 -6.21
C PHE A 44 3.34 5.58 -5.00
N ASN A 45 2.57 4.51 -4.77
CA ASN A 45 1.48 4.52 -3.78
C ASN A 45 1.92 4.89 -2.36
N VAL A 46 3.13 4.49 -1.93
CA VAL A 46 3.64 4.83 -0.59
C VAL A 46 3.73 6.35 -0.43
N SER A 47 4.32 7.03 -1.40
CA SER A 47 4.44 8.49 -1.44
C SER A 47 3.08 9.16 -1.66
N ALA A 48 2.26 8.62 -2.56
CA ALA A 48 0.95 9.17 -2.89
C ALA A 48 -0.03 9.11 -1.71
N ARG A 49 0.09 8.12 -0.79
CA ARG A 49 -0.81 7.99 0.37
C ARG A 49 -0.83 9.25 1.24
N LYS A 50 0.29 9.96 1.37
CA LYS A 50 0.37 11.22 2.15
C LYS A 50 -0.56 12.31 1.61
N TYR A 51 -0.86 12.28 0.32
CA TYR A 51 -1.64 13.28 -0.40
C TYR A 51 -3.00 12.75 -0.88
N VAL A 52 -3.46 11.63 -0.30
CA VAL A 52 -4.72 10.97 -0.71
C VAL A 52 -5.94 11.89 -0.62
N SER A 53 -5.91 12.89 0.26
CA SER A 53 -7.00 13.86 0.42
C SER A 53 -7.30 14.61 -0.88
N ALA A 54 -6.31 14.86 -1.75
CA ALA A 54 -6.55 15.54 -3.03
C ALA A 54 -7.56 14.79 -3.92
N TYR A 55 -7.54 13.45 -3.92
CA TYR A 55 -8.55 12.65 -4.62
C TYR A 55 -9.95 12.80 -4.01
N PHE A 56 -10.03 12.85 -2.69
CA PHE A 56 -11.30 12.95 -1.96
C PHE A 56 -11.90 14.36 -2.08
N ASP A 57 -11.07 15.39 -1.98
CA ASP A 57 -11.46 16.79 -2.19
C ASP A 57 -11.96 17.00 -3.62
N LEU A 58 -11.25 16.46 -4.63
CA LEU A 58 -11.70 16.51 -6.02
C LEU A 58 -13.03 15.74 -6.21
N SER A 59 -13.20 14.61 -5.51
CA SER A 59 -14.47 13.89 -5.49
C SER A 59 -15.62 14.73 -4.92
N ASP A 60 -15.37 15.45 -3.81
CA ASP A 60 -16.35 16.34 -3.18
C ASP A 60 -16.76 17.51 -4.10
N GLU A 61 -15.80 18.12 -4.80
CA GLU A 61 -16.07 19.22 -5.73
C GLU A 61 -16.92 18.74 -6.92
N TYR A 62 -16.57 17.62 -7.54
CA TYR A 62 -17.38 17.04 -8.62
C TYR A 62 -18.77 16.64 -8.14
N TYR A 63 -18.89 16.10 -6.93
CA TYR A 63 -20.18 15.77 -6.34
C TYR A 63 -21.05 17.01 -6.16
N THR A 64 -20.47 18.13 -5.73
CA THR A 64 -21.16 19.42 -5.53
C THR A 64 -21.75 19.97 -6.83
N ILE A 65 -21.02 19.84 -7.94
CA ILE A 65 -21.51 20.23 -9.28
C ILE A 65 -22.34 19.13 -9.97
N LYS A 66 -22.61 18.02 -9.27
CA LYS A 66 -23.40 16.87 -9.72
C LYS A 66 -22.78 16.07 -10.88
N ASP A 67 -21.47 16.14 -11.04
CA ASP A 67 -20.72 15.22 -11.91
C ASP A 67 -20.38 13.94 -11.13
N TYR A 68 -21.37 13.06 -10.98
CA TYR A 68 -21.25 11.89 -10.11
C TYR A 68 -20.26 10.84 -10.63
N GLU A 69 -20.03 10.77 -11.94
CA GLU A 69 -19.07 9.83 -12.53
C GLU A 69 -17.63 10.24 -12.20
N LYS A 70 -17.29 11.52 -12.36
CA LYS A 70 -15.97 12.02 -11.94
C LYS A 70 -15.80 12.00 -10.43
N ALA A 71 -16.86 12.29 -9.68
CA ALA A 71 -16.84 12.14 -8.23
C ALA A 71 -16.53 10.69 -7.81
N TYR A 72 -17.22 9.71 -8.42
CA TYR A 72 -16.98 8.29 -8.21
C TYR A 72 -15.55 7.88 -8.56
N THR A 73 -15.09 8.28 -9.75
CA THR A 73 -13.76 7.93 -10.25
C THR A 73 -12.67 8.38 -9.29
N ASN A 74 -12.74 9.62 -8.82
CA ASN A 74 -11.75 10.15 -7.87
C ASN A 74 -11.88 9.53 -6.48
N ALA A 75 -13.10 9.25 -6.00
CA ALA A 75 -13.29 8.50 -4.76
C ALA A 75 -12.61 7.12 -4.83
N VAL A 76 -12.81 6.37 -5.91
CA VAL A 76 -12.19 5.04 -6.09
C VAL A 76 -10.67 5.13 -6.21
N LYS A 77 -10.12 6.15 -6.90
CA LYS A 77 -8.66 6.37 -6.96
C LYS A 77 -8.09 6.57 -5.56
N GLY A 78 -8.68 7.46 -4.75
CA GLY A 78 -8.25 7.67 -3.37
C GLY A 78 -8.43 6.42 -2.51
N LEU A 79 -9.53 5.67 -2.65
CA LEU A 79 -9.78 4.43 -1.91
C LEU A 79 -8.82 3.28 -2.26
N ARG A 80 -8.10 3.34 -3.39
CA ARG A 80 -7.00 2.40 -3.69
C ARG A 80 -5.74 2.69 -2.88
N LEU A 81 -5.64 3.89 -2.32
CA LEU A 81 -4.57 4.30 -1.40
C LEU A 81 -5.05 4.23 0.05
N ASP A 82 -6.30 4.63 0.34
CA ASP A 82 -6.91 4.62 1.66
C ASP A 82 -8.29 3.96 1.63
N SER A 83 -8.30 2.64 1.65
CA SER A 83 -9.55 1.86 1.57
C SER A 83 -10.43 1.98 2.82
N TYR A 84 -9.93 2.53 3.92
CA TYR A 84 -10.66 2.60 5.19
C TYR A 84 -11.53 3.86 5.31
N ASN A 85 -11.45 4.79 4.34
CA ASN A 85 -12.21 6.02 4.34
C ASN A 85 -13.73 5.79 4.16
N MET A 86 -14.46 5.74 5.27
CA MET A 86 -15.89 5.40 5.33
C MET A 86 -16.80 6.33 4.49
N PRO A 87 -16.67 7.68 4.53
CA PRO A 87 -17.44 8.55 3.66
C PRO A 87 -17.27 8.24 2.18
N MET A 88 -16.04 7.99 1.73
CA MET A 88 -15.75 7.66 0.34
C MET A 88 -16.23 6.26 -0.04
N GLN A 89 -16.14 5.28 0.87
CA GLN A 89 -16.73 3.95 0.67
C GLN A 89 -18.24 4.04 0.43
N TYR A 90 -18.94 4.84 1.24
CA TYR A 90 -20.39 5.05 1.07
C TYR A 90 -20.71 5.74 -0.26
N ARG A 91 -19.96 6.80 -0.63
CA ARG A 91 -20.15 7.49 -1.91
C ARG A 91 -19.95 6.56 -3.10
N ALA A 92 -18.88 5.76 -3.07
CA ALA A 92 -18.60 4.77 -4.11
C ALA A 92 -19.75 3.76 -4.22
N ALA A 93 -20.21 3.22 -3.09
CA ALA A 93 -21.33 2.27 -3.07
C ALA A 93 -22.64 2.88 -3.59
N GLU A 94 -22.92 4.15 -3.30
CA GLU A 94 -24.12 4.83 -3.80
C GLU A 94 -24.13 4.93 -5.33
N TYR A 95 -23.01 5.33 -5.92
CA TYR A 95 -22.84 5.36 -7.38
C TYR A 95 -22.96 3.95 -7.98
N GLU A 96 -22.28 2.97 -7.40
CA GLU A 96 -22.29 1.57 -7.88
C GLU A 96 -23.70 0.97 -7.86
N ILE A 97 -24.49 1.23 -6.81
CA ILE A 97 -25.89 0.78 -6.71
C ILE A 97 -26.78 1.41 -7.78
N ASN A 98 -26.62 2.71 -8.02
CA ASN A 98 -27.40 3.42 -9.03
C ASN A 98 -27.08 2.90 -10.45
N ASN A 99 -25.89 2.32 -10.64
CA ASN A 99 -25.45 1.70 -11.90
C ASN A 99 -25.55 0.16 -11.91
N GLN A 100 -26.23 -0.44 -10.91
CA GLN A 100 -26.40 -1.90 -10.78
C GLN A 100 -25.09 -2.71 -10.69
N GLN A 101 -24.01 -2.09 -10.24
CA GLN A 101 -22.70 -2.71 -10.02
C GLN A 101 -22.64 -3.35 -8.62
N TYR A 102 -23.48 -4.36 -8.40
CA TYR A 102 -23.70 -4.94 -7.07
C TYR A 102 -22.49 -5.67 -6.50
N ASP A 103 -21.64 -6.24 -7.36
CA ASP A 103 -20.39 -6.89 -6.95
C ASP A 103 -19.38 -5.91 -6.35
N LEU A 104 -19.40 -4.66 -6.80
CA LEU A 104 -18.61 -3.57 -6.23
C LEU A 104 -19.25 -3.04 -4.94
N ALA A 105 -20.56 -2.77 -4.98
CA ALA A 105 -21.26 -2.11 -3.88
C ALA A 105 -21.40 -3.00 -2.63
N TYR A 106 -21.76 -4.27 -2.80
CA TYR A 106 -22.04 -5.19 -1.70
C TYR A 106 -20.90 -5.26 -0.67
N PRO A 107 -19.65 -5.57 -1.04
CA PRO A 107 -18.58 -5.67 -0.06
C PRO A 107 -18.24 -4.33 0.62
N ARG A 108 -18.45 -3.18 -0.04
CA ARG A 108 -18.29 -1.87 0.60
C ARG A 108 -19.35 -1.64 1.67
N LEU A 109 -20.60 -1.94 1.35
CA LEU A 109 -21.73 -1.74 2.26
C LEU A 109 -21.63 -2.65 3.48
N THR A 110 -21.29 -3.92 3.27
CA THR A 110 -21.07 -4.89 4.35
C THR A 110 -19.99 -4.39 5.31
N TYR A 111 -18.83 -3.98 4.79
CA TYR A 111 -17.78 -3.39 5.61
C TYR A 111 -18.25 -2.18 6.43
N ILE A 112 -18.96 -1.23 5.80
CA ILE A 112 -19.45 -0.03 6.49
C ILE A 112 -20.37 -0.42 7.66
N ILE A 113 -21.25 -1.39 7.45
CA ILE A 113 -22.23 -1.84 8.43
C ILE A 113 -21.56 -2.58 9.59
N GLU A 114 -20.57 -3.42 9.30
CA GLU A 114 -19.87 -4.22 10.31
C GLU A 114 -18.97 -3.38 11.23
N LYS A 115 -18.35 -2.31 10.70
CA LYS A 115 -17.38 -1.52 11.47
C LYS A 115 -18.01 -0.59 12.50
N ASP A 116 -19.22 -0.09 12.28
CA ASP A 116 -19.95 0.68 13.29
C ASP A 116 -21.44 0.80 12.94
N ASP A 117 -22.26 -0.09 13.49
CA ASP A 117 -23.68 -0.19 13.15
C ASP A 117 -24.55 0.98 13.67
N GLU A 118 -24.04 1.77 14.62
CA GLU A 118 -24.85 2.80 15.30
C GLU A 118 -24.74 4.17 14.62
N GLN A 119 -23.69 4.37 13.84
CA GLN A 119 -23.42 5.63 13.13
C GLN A 119 -24.41 5.94 12.00
N LYS A 120 -24.50 7.23 11.67
CA LYS A 120 -25.33 7.76 10.57
C LYS A 120 -25.01 7.09 9.23
N THR A 121 -23.72 6.85 8.96
CA THR A 121 -23.24 6.26 7.70
C THR A 121 -23.66 4.79 7.57
N ALA A 122 -23.57 3.98 8.63
CA ALA A 122 -24.03 2.59 8.60
C ALA A 122 -25.56 2.48 8.42
N LYS A 123 -26.34 3.35 9.07
CA LYS A 123 -27.79 3.43 8.85
C LYS A 123 -28.13 3.76 7.40
N ALA A 124 -27.36 4.63 6.75
CA ALA A 124 -27.51 4.93 5.33
C ALA A 124 -27.09 3.73 4.45
N ALA A 125 -25.97 3.08 4.76
CA ALA A 125 -25.48 1.89 4.07
C ALA A 125 -26.50 0.74 4.14
N LYS A 126 -27.12 0.48 5.30
CA LYS A 126 -28.21 -0.50 5.46
C LYS A 126 -29.40 -0.21 4.55
N LYS A 127 -29.78 1.06 4.39
CA LYS A 127 -30.86 1.45 3.48
C LYS A 127 -30.47 1.21 2.03
N LEU A 128 -29.22 1.49 1.69
CA LEU A 128 -28.69 1.31 0.35
C LEU A 128 -28.55 -0.18 -0.02
N LEU A 129 -28.09 -1.02 0.92
CA LEU A 129 -27.98 -2.47 0.77
C LEU A 129 -29.32 -3.13 0.44
N LYS A 130 -30.44 -2.64 1.01
CA LYS A 130 -31.80 -3.11 0.70
C LYS A 130 -32.22 -2.89 -0.76
N LYS A 131 -31.49 -2.07 -1.53
CA LYS A 131 -31.72 -1.89 -2.96
C LYS A 131 -31.08 -2.98 -3.82
N ILE A 132 -30.18 -3.79 -3.27
CA ILE A 132 -29.65 -4.95 -3.99
C ILE A 132 -30.70 -6.08 -3.95
N PRO A 133 -31.06 -6.67 -5.10
CA PRO A 133 -31.95 -7.84 -5.14
C PRO A 133 -31.41 -9.00 -4.30
N LYS A 134 -32.28 -9.70 -3.56
CA LYS A 134 -31.87 -10.78 -2.65
C LYS A 134 -31.21 -11.97 -3.36
N ASP A 135 -31.67 -12.28 -4.57
CA ASP A 135 -31.06 -13.27 -5.45
C ASP A 135 -29.63 -12.87 -5.82
N LYS A 136 -29.39 -11.59 -6.11
CA LYS A 136 -28.04 -11.06 -6.39
C LYS A 136 -27.12 -11.13 -5.18
N ILE A 137 -27.61 -10.81 -3.98
CA ILE A 137 -26.85 -11.03 -2.75
C ILE A 137 -26.48 -12.51 -2.60
N SER A 138 -27.45 -13.41 -2.80
CA SER A 138 -27.22 -14.86 -2.69
C SER A 138 -26.23 -15.39 -3.73
N GLU A 139 -26.20 -14.83 -4.94
CA GLU A 139 -25.20 -15.12 -5.97
C GLU A 139 -23.80 -14.66 -5.53
N LEU A 140 -23.69 -13.44 -4.99
CA LEU A 140 -22.43 -12.84 -4.53
C LEU A 140 -21.82 -13.57 -3.32
N GLU A 141 -22.65 -14.01 -2.38
CA GLU A 141 -22.22 -14.77 -1.20
C GLU A 141 -21.69 -16.17 -1.56
N LYS A 142 -22.10 -16.72 -2.70
CA LYS A 142 -21.66 -18.03 -3.21
C LYS A 142 -20.58 -17.92 -4.28
N LEU A 143 -20.15 -16.70 -4.60
CA LEU A 143 -19.22 -16.46 -5.68
C LEU A 143 -17.84 -17.04 -5.33
N VAL A 144 -17.31 -17.87 -6.23
CA VAL A 144 -15.98 -18.47 -6.10
C VAL A 144 -15.21 -18.32 -7.41
N ILE A 145 -13.88 -18.36 -7.31
CA ILE A 145 -13.01 -18.39 -8.49
C ILE A 145 -13.20 -19.74 -9.20
N GLN A 146 -13.42 -19.67 -10.51
CA GLN A 146 -13.49 -20.84 -11.38
C GLN A 146 -12.07 -21.38 -11.63
N PRO A 147 -11.83 -22.70 -11.55
CA PRO A 147 -10.48 -23.23 -11.73
C PRO A 147 -9.86 -22.99 -13.11
N MET A 148 -8.54 -22.79 -13.10
CA MET A 148 -7.66 -22.66 -14.27
C MET A 148 -6.33 -23.36 -13.99
N PHE A 149 -6.37 -24.65 -13.62
CA PHE A 149 -5.17 -25.41 -13.27
C PHE A 149 -4.26 -25.72 -14.47
N GLU A 150 -4.74 -25.50 -15.71
CA GLU A 150 -3.92 -25.53 -16.93
C GLU A 150 -2.94 -24.35 -17.03
N LYS A 151 -3.13 -23.30 -16.21
CA LYS A 151 -2.18 -22.20 -16.06
C LYS A 151 -1.48 -22.30 -14.71
N SER A 152 -0.28 -21.75 -14.65
CA SER A 152 0.54 -21.76 -13.44
C SER A 152 1.00 -20.38 -13.01
N ILE A 153 1.45 -20.31 -11.76
CA ILE A 153 2.36 -19.27 -11.27
C ILE A 153 3.60 -19.95 -10.70
N LEU A 154 4.77 -19.36 -10.91
CA LEU A 154 6.02 -19.81 -10.29
C LEU A 154 6.25 -19.00 -9.02
N VAL A 155 6.45 -19.68 -7.89
CA VAL A 155 6.88 -19.07 -6.64
C VAL A 155 8.31 -19.47 -6.36
N VAL A 156 9.22 -18.50 -6.27
CA VAL A 156 10.64 -18.72 -5.98
C VAL A 156 10.99 -18.19 -4.61
N PHE A 157 11.77 -18.95 -3.85
CA PHE A 157 12.11 -18.61 -2.46
C PHE A 157 13.60 -18.31 -2.33
N TYR A 158 13.96 -17.11 -1.89
CA TYR A 158 15.35 -16.81 -1.54
C TYR A 158 15.81 -17.62 -0.32
N PRO A 159 17.12 -17.82 -0.15
CA PRO A 159 17.69 -18.44 1.04
C PRO A 159 17.17 -17.80 2.34
N GLY A 160 16.94 -18.62 3.37
CA GLY A 160 16.46 -18.16 4.68
C GLY A 160 14.93 -18.11 4.83
N VAL A 161 14.15 -18.30 3.77
CA VAL A 161 12.69 -18.52 3.91
C VAL A 161 12.43 -19.92 4.48
N GLU A 162 11.75 -20.00 5.62
CA GLU A 162 11.42 -21.29 6.27
C GLU A 162 10.34 -22.08 5.51
N ASP A 163 10.45 -23.41 5.50
CA ASP A 163 9.56 -24.31 4.75
C ASP A 163 8.08 -24.20 5.12
N VAL A 164 7.77 -23.82 6.36
CA VAL A 164 6.39 -23.58 6.80
C VAL A 164 5.74 -22.45 6.02
N TYR A 165 6.47 -21.38 5.73
CA TYR A 165 5.98 -20.26 4.91
C TYR A 165 5.93 -20.65 3.43
N LYS A 166 6.93 -21.39 2.93
CA LYS A 166 6.92 -21.88 1.54
C LYS A 166 5.66 -22.70 1.24
N SER A 167 5.37 -23.66 2.11
CA SER A 167 4.22 -24.56 2.01
C SER A 167 2.91 -23.78 2.08
N ALA A 168 2.77 -22.88 3.05
CA ALA A 168 1.56 -22.10 3.23
C ALA A 168 1.31 -21.14 2.06
N ILE A 169 2.33 -20.44 1.57
CA ILE A 169 2.22 -19.55 0.40
C ILE A 169 1.73 -20.34 -0.81
N ALA A 170 2.40 -21.46 -1.13
CA ALA A 170 2.05 -22.25 -2.31
C ALA A 170 0.63 -22.81 -2.22
N GLN A 171 0.29 -23.45 -1.10
CA GLN A 171 -1.02 -24.05 -0.90
C GLN A 171 -2.14 -23.02 -0.91
N ARG A 172 -1.96 -21.88 -0.23
CA ARG A 172 -3.00 -20.85 -0.14
C ARG A 172 -3.19 -20.13 -1.46
N ILE A 173 -2.13 -19.88 -2.24
CA ILE A 173 -2.26 -19.33 -3.60
C ILE A 173 -3.08 -20.26 -4.49
N GLU A 174 -2.75 -21.56 -4.50
CA GLU A 174 -3.48 -22.56 -5.29
C GLU A 174 -4.96 -22.61 -4.88
N GLN A 175 -5.24 -22.59 -3.58
CA GLN A 175 -6.61 -22.60 -3.06
C GLN A 175 -7.40 -21.35 -3.43
N GLU A 176 -6.80 -20.18 -3.30
CA GLU A 176 -7.50 -18.90 -3.49
C GLU A 176 -7.66 -18.58 -4.97
N TYR A 177 -6.57 -18.68 -5.76
CA TYR A 177 -6.58 -18.34 -7.19
C TYR A 177 -6.97 -19.51 -8.10
N LYS A 178 -6.99 -20.75 -7.61
CA LYS A 178 -7.29 -21.94 -8.43
C LYS A 178 -6.37 -22.07 -9.66
N LEU A 179 -5.09 -21.78 -9.45
CA LEU A 179 -4.00 -21.95 -10.42
C LEU A 179 -3.04 -23.01 -9.93
N THR A 180 -2.35 -23.70 -10.84
CA THR A 180 -1.24 -24.58 -10.47
C THR A 180 -0.08 -23.75 -9.91
N VAL A 181 0.43 -24.10 -8.72
CA VAL A 181 1.59 -23.41 -8.16
C VAL A 181 2.85 -24.26 -8.32
N LYS A 182 3.78 -23.77 -9.15
CA LYS A 182 5.13 -24.33 -9.28
C LYS A 182 6.02 -23.65 -8.26
N THR A 183 6.91 -24.39 -7.59
CA THR A 183 7.84 -23.82 -6.59
C THR A 183 9.30 -24.13 -6.93
N ALA A 184 10.21 -23.24 -6.54
CA ALA A 184 11.64 -23.45 -6.63
C ALA A 184 12.38 -22.66 -5.53
N ASP A 185 13.54 -23.17 -5.10
CA ASP A 185 14.46 -22.41 -4.25
C ASP A 185 15.46 -21.63 -5.12
N PHE A 186 15.67 -20.36 -4.77
CA PHE A 186 16.67 -19.51 -5.40
C PHE A 186 18.07 -19.92 -4.93
N SER A 187 18.95 -20.26 -5.86
CA SER A 187 20.30 -20.74 -5.54
C SER A 187 21.26 -19.62 -5.12
N GLU A 188 20.97 -18.38 -5.50
CA GLU A 188 21.77 -17.20 -5.17
C GLU A 188 21.17 -16.43 -3.98
N GLN A 189 22.02 -15.70 -3.27
CA GLN A 189 21.57 -14.71 -2.27
C GLN A 189 20.91 -13.51 -2.96
N GLU A 190 20.17 -12.72 -2.19
CA GLU A 190 19.59 -11.46 -2.64
C GLU A 190 20.66 -10.52 -3.23
N ASN A 191 20.32 -9.86 -4.34
CA ASN A 191 21.19 -8.87 -4.96
C ASN A 191 21.45 -7.69 -4.01
N THR A 192 22.71 -7.40 -3.73
CA THR A 192 23.15 -6.29 -2.86
C THR A 192 23.37 -4.97 -3.62
N GLY A 193 22.95 -4.89 -4.88
CA GLY A 193 22.99 -3.66 -5.65
C GLY A 193 22.01 -2.65 -5.06
N ASN A 194 22.53 -1.47 -4.68
CA ASN A 194 21.77 -0.46 -3.95
C ASN A 194 21.25 -0.99 -2.61
N LEU A 195 22.08 -1.73 -1.86
CA LEU A 195 21.77 -2.13 -0.49
C LEU A 195 21.72 -0.88 0.40
N ARG A 196 20.64 -0.71 1.14
CA ARG A 196 20.56 0.32 2.19
C ARG A 196 21.08 -0.29 3.50
N ASN A 197 22.22 0.21 3.96
CA ASN A 197 22.76 -0.13 5.26
C ASN A 197 22.15 0.80 6.31
N ASN A 198 21.10 0.34 6.98
CA ASN A 198 20.39 1.14 7.99
C ASN A 198 21.28 1.51 9.18
N TRP A 199 22.31 0.72 9.47
CA TRP A 199 23.24 1.03 10.56
C TRP A 199 24.15 2.20 10.17
N ASP A 200 24.71 2.19 8.97
CA ASP A 200 25.50 3.32 8.46
C ASP A 200 24.65 4.59 8.37
N ASP A 201 23.41 4.50 7.89
CA ASP A 201 22.47 5.65 7.84
C ASP A 201 22.23 6.24 9.25
N TYR A 202 22.04 5.37 10.25
CA TYR A 202 21.86 5.80 11.64
C TYR A 202 23.12 6.44 12.23
N LEU A 203 24.31 5.87 11.95
CA LEU A 203 25.59 6.42 12.36
C LEU A 203 25.77 7.84 11.78
N ASP A 204 25.48 8.01 10.49
CA ASP A 204 25.56 9.30 9.80
C ASP A 204 24.64 10.35 10.41
N GLU A 205 23.35 10.02 10.59
CA GLU A 205 22.38 10.95 11.19
C GLU A 205 22.80 11.34 12.61
N THR A 206 23.18 10.36 13.43
CA THR A 206 23.53 10.57 14.84
C THR A 206 24.79 11.42 14.99
N VAL A 207 25.85 11.10 14.24
CA VAL A 207 27.09 11.88 14.29
C VAL A 207 26.83 13.30 13.80
N ASN A 208 26.15 13.48 12.66
CA ASN A 208 25.85 14.81 12.14
C ASN A 208 25.01 15.66 13.12
N ASP A 209 24.03 15.06 13.81
CA ASP A 209 23.26 15.78 14.84
C ASP A 209 24.15 16.23 15.99
N VAL A 210 25.05 15.36 16.48
CA VAL A 210 26.01 15.73 17.54
C VAL A 210 26.97 16.83 17.06
N LEU A 211 27.50 16.72 15.85
CA LEU A 211 28.35 17.74 15.23
C LEU A 211 27.63 19.10 15.17
N SER A 212 26.35 19.10 14.78
CA SER A 212 25.56 20.32 14.63
C SER A 212 25.28 21.05 15.96
N ARG A 213 25.36 20.34 17.10
CA ARG A 213 25.05 20.84 18.44
C ARG A 213 26.28 21.10 19.30
N SER A 214 27.45 20.69 18.85
CA SER A 214 28.71 20.77 19.60
C SER A 214 29.56 21.95 19.13
N SER A 215 30.34 22.55 20.03
CA SER A 215 31.41 23.45 19.59
C SER A 215 32.62 22.62 19.16
N GLU A 216 33.31 23.06 18.11
CA GLU A 216 34.48 22.36 17.54
C GLU A 216 35.53 22.02 18.61
N MET A 217 35.85 23.00 19.45
CA MET A 217 36.79 22.85 20.57
C MET A 217 36.34 21.80 21.62
N SER A 218 35.05 21.71 21.93
CA SER A 218 34.54 20.69 22.88
C SER A 218 34.55 19.29 22.28
N LEU A 219 34.29 19.18 20.99
CA LEU A 219 34.22 17.90 20.30
C LEU A 219 35.61 17.28 20.13
N GLU A 220 36.60 18.06 19.70
CA GLU A 220 37.98 17.59 19.58
C GLU A 220 38.53 17.08 20.92
N GLN A 221 38.18 17.72 22.04
CA GLN A 221 38.57 17.26 23.37
C GLN A 221 37.99 15.87 23.70
N ILE A 222 36.71 15.66 23.37
CA ILE A 222 36.03 14.37 23.59
C ILE A 222 36.63 13.29 22.68
N LEU A 223 36.80 13.58 21.38
CA LEU A 223 37.37 12.66 20.42
C LEU A 223 38.78 12.23 20.81
N ASN A 224 39.64 13.19 21.20
CA ASN A 224 40.99 12.90 21.67
C ASN A 224 40.99 12.00 22.92
N ALA A 225 40.04 12.20 23.85
CA ALA A 225 39.90 11.35 25.04
C ALA A 225 39.52 9.89 24.68
N TRP A 226 38.94 9.68 23.50
CA TRP A 226 38.55 8.37 22.97
C TRP A 226 39.50 7.83 21.90
N ASN A 227 40.66 8.46 21.70
CA ASN A 227 41.63 8.14 20.64
C ASN A 227 41.02 8.21 19.23
N LEU A 228 40.13 9.17 19.00
CA LEU A 228 39.51 9.47 17.71
C LEU A 228 39.85 10.89 17.27
N THR A 229 39.68 11.15 15.98
CA THR A 229 39.84 12.44 15.31
C THR A 229 38.59 12.79 14.50
N LEU A 230 38.47 14.04 14.07
CA LEU A 230 37.37 14.46 13.19
C LEU A 230 37.36 13.67 11.87
N SER A 231 38.52 13.31 11.32
CA SER A 231 38.62 12.51 10.09
C SER A 231 38.14 11.07 10.28
N ASP A 232 38.25 10.51 11.49
CA ASP A 232 37.72 9.16 11.75
C ASP A 232 36.19 9.14 11.60
N LEU A 233 35.52 10.26 11.93
CA LEU A 233 34.08 10.43 11.76
C LEU A 233 33.62 10.53 10.30
N GLU A 234 34.53 10.46 9.32
CA GLU A 234 34.18 10.33 7.90
C GLU A 234 33.93 8.86 7.51
N THR A 235 34.41 7.90 8.31
CA THR A 235 34.32 6.46 8.06
C THR A 235 33.24 5.79 8.92
N SER A 236 32.65 4.69 8.45
CA SER A 236 31.68 3.92 9.27
C SER A 236 32.32 3.40 10.54
N GLU A 237 33.56 2.90 10.48
CA GLU A 237 34.29 2.36 11.64
C GLU A 237 34.53 3.44 12.71
N GLY A 238 34.93 4.64 12.31
CA GLY A 238 35.16 5.73 13.25
C GLY A 238 33.87 6.30 13.85
N LYS A 239 32.79 6.42 13.06
CA LYS A 239 31.46 6.78 13.58
C LYS A 239 30.94 5.74 14.57
N GLU A 240 31.15 4.45 14.27
CA GLU A 240 30.78 3.37 15.17
C GLU A 240 31.56 3.43 16.49
N ALA A 241 32.88 3.59 16.41
CA ALA A 241 33.73 3.74 17.59
C ALA A 241 33.31 4.96 18.45
N PHE A 242 32.96 6.07 17.81
CA PHE A 242 32.43 7.25 18.49
C PHE A 242 31.14 6.93 19.27
N LEU A 243 30.18 6.25 18.61
CA LEU A 243 28.90 5.92 19.23
C LEU A 243 29.04 4.93 20.38
N VAL A 244 29.90 3.91 20.26
CA VAL A 244 30.21 2.96 21.35
C VAL A 244 30.73 3.72 22.58
N ASN A 245 31.70 4.62 22.38
CA ASN A 245 32.25 5.41 23.49
C ASN A 245 31.20 6.34 24.12
N LEU A 246 30.30 6.91 23.30
CA LEU A 246 29.18 7.72 23.80
C LEU A 246 28.21 6.89 24.65
N PHE A 247 27.83 5.69 24.21
CA PHE A 247 26.98 4.77 24.97
C PHE A 247 27.59 4.42 26.33
N LEU A 248 28.87 4.05 26.33
CA LEU A 248 29.61 3.72 27.55
C LEU A 248 29.73 4.93 28.50
N MET A 249 29.99 6.13 27.97
CA MET A 249 30.04 7.37 28.75
C MET A 249 28.69 7.69 29.43
N LEU A 250 27.58 7.40 28.75
CA LEU A 250 26.22 7.58 29.29
C LEU A 250 25.82 6.48 30.30
N GLY A 251 26.69 5.51 30.55
CA GLY A 251 26.50 4.44 31.53
C GLY A 251 25.71 3.24 31.00
N TYR A 252 25.51 3.13 29.68
CA TYR A 252 24.93 1.93 29.08
C TYR A 252 26.00 0.82 28.95
N PRO A 253 25.67 -0.44 29.27
CA PRO A 253 26.58 -1.56 29.07
C PRO A 253 26.78 -1.85 27.57
N GLU A 254 27.91 -2.46 27.22
CA GLU A 254 28.23 -2.85 25.84
C GLU A 254 27.15 -3.76 25.21
N GLN A 255 26.53 -4.64 26.00
CA GLN A 255 25.47 -5.50 25.51
C GLN A 255 24.25 -4.71 25.01
N ASP A 256 23.88 -3.62 25.68
CA ASP A 256 22.74 -2.79 25.26
C ASP A 256 23.03 -2.12 23.91
N TYR A 257 24.29 -1.73 23.67
CA TYR A 257 24.72 -1.21 22.37
C TYR A 257 24.64 -2.30 21.28
N LEU A 258 25.09 -3.53 21.56
CA LEU A 258 25.01 -4.63 20.61
C LEU A 258 23.56 -4.99 20.28
N ASP A 259 22.69 -5.04 21.29
CA ASP A 259 21.26 -5.31 21.14
C ASP A 259 20.55 -4.17 20.39
N PHE A 260 21.02 -2.93 20.56
CA PHE A 260 20.54 -1.78 19.80
C PHE A 260 20.98 -1.84 18.33
N LYS A 261 22.27 -2.05 18.06
CA LYS A 261 22.82 -2.21 16.71
C LYS A 261 22.13 -3.35 15.95
N ALA A 262 21.84 -4.46 16.63
CA ALA A 262 21.16 -5.61 16.04
C ALA A 262 19.74 -5.31 15.49
N GLN A 263 19.13 -4.17 15.85
CA GLN A 263 17.84 -3.75 15.32
C GLN A 263 17.93 -3.10 13.92
N TYR A 264 19.14 -2.75 13.47
CA TYR A 264 19.40 -2.09 12.20
C TYR A 264 19.84 -3.10 11.15
N GLU A 265 18.88 -3.89 10.65
CA GLU A 265 19.11 -4.80 9.53
C GLU A 265 19.17 -4.06 8.18
N ASP A 266 19.96 -4.57 7.23
CA ASP A 266 20.02 -4.05 5.87
C ASP A 266 18.68 -4.19 5.13
N GLN A 267 18.40 -3.27 4.22
CA GLN A 267 17.26 -3.35 3.31
C GLN A 267 17.72 -3.51 1.86
N TYR A 268 17.09 -4.46 1.17
CA TYR A 268 17.40 -4.78 -0.22
C TYR A 268 16.49 -4.02 -1.18
N ASP A 269 17.05 -3.53 -2.29
CA ASP A 269 16.27 -2.86 -3.32
C ASP A 269 15.40 -3.86 -4.09
N ALA A 270 14.09 -3.79 -3.89
CA ALA A 270 13.12 -4.65 -4.54
C ALA A 270 13.18 -4.56 -6.08
N ASN A 271 13.60 -3.43 -6.64
CA ASN A 271 13.82 -3.31 -8.09
C ASN A 271 15.01 -4.17 -8.55
N ALA A 272 16.09 -4.18 -7.77
CA ALA A 272 17.26 -5.02 -8.04
C ALA A 272 16.89 -6.51 -7.92
N LEU A 273 16.11 -6.89 -6.90
CA LEU A 273 15.63 -8.26 -6.73
C LEU A 273 14.71 -8.70 -7.89
N ILE A 274 13.78 -7.86 -8.32
CA ILE A 274 12.94 -8.16 -9.50
C ILE A 274 13.81 -8.40 -10.75
N ASN A 275 14.84 -7.58 -10.97
CA ASN A 275 15.74 -7.75 -12.11
C ASN A 275 16.57 -9.04 -11.99
N GLN A 276 17.01 -9.40 -10.77
CA GLN A 276 17.69 -10.66 -10.50
C GLN A 276 16.79 -11.86 -10.84
N VAL A 277 15.53 -11.84 -10.40
CA VAL A 277 14.55 -12.91 -10.70
C VAL A 277 14.32 -13.02 -12.21
N LYS A 278 14.11 -11.91 -12.92
CA LYS A 278 13.91 -11.89 -14.39
C LYS A 278 15.13 -12.41 -15.18
N LYS A 279 16.34 -12.23 -14.64
CA LYS A 279 17.57 -12.76 -15.23
C LYS A 279 17.66 -14.27 -15.08
N ASN A 280 17.31 -14.79 -13.89
CA ASN A 280 17.53 -16.19 -13.52
C ASN A 280 16.39 -17.13 -13.92
N TYR A 281 15.18 -16.61 -14.11
CA TYR A 281 14.01 -17.42 -14.45
C TYR A 281 13.36 -16.96 -15.76
N LYS A 282 12.86 -17.94 -16.52
CA LYS A 282 12.03 -17.71 -17.71
C LYS A 282 10.59 -18.08 -17.41
N ILE A 283 9.67 -17.38 -18.06
CA ILE A 283 8.24 -17.56 -17.87
C ILE A 283 7.72 -18.33 -19.08
N ASP A 284 7.27 -19.56 -18.84
CA ASP A 284 6.66 -20.42 -19.85
C ASP A 284 5.30 -19.85 -20.30
N SER A 285 4.80 -20.28 -21.47
CA SER A 285 3.53 -19.79 -22.02
C SER A 285 2.28 -20.13 -21.20
N ASP A 286 2.35 -21.18 -20.37
CA ASP A 286 1.31 -21.57 -19.42
C ASP A 286 1.45 -20.85 -18.07
N CYS A 287 2.54 -20.09 -17.85
CA CYS A 287 2.82 -19.41 -16.60
C CYS A 287 2.44 -17.93 -16.67
N PHE A 288 1.60 -17.47 -15.73
CA PHE A 288 1.26 -16.05 -15.63
C PHE A 288 2.47 -15.19 -15.25
N GLY A 289 3.40 -15.74 -14.46
CA GLY A 289 4.56 -15.01 -14.00
C GLY A 289 5.18 -15.58 -12.74
N ILE A 290 5.96 -14.75 -12.05
CA ILE A 290 6.82 -15.17 -10.94
C ILE A 290 6.53 -14.32 -9.69
N LEU A 291 6.36 -14.97 -8.55
CA LEU A 291 6.44 -14.36 -7.23
C LEU A 291 7.73 -14.81 -6.54
N ALA A 292 8.64 -13.88 -6.28
CA ALA A 292 9.78 -14.10 -5.43
C ALA A 292 9.47 -13.76 -3.97
N VAL A 293 9.98 -14.56 -3.04
CA VAL A 293 9.76 -14.38 -1.60
C VAL A 293 11.12 -14.35 -0.91
N THR A 294 11.37 -13.31 -0.10
CA THR A 294 12.59 -13.15 0.70
C THR A 294 12.27 -13.00 2.18
N ALA A 295 13.17 -13.46 3.04
CA ALA A 295 13.13 -13.20 4.49
C ALA A 295 13.77 -11.85 4.88
N LYS A 296 14.46 -11.18 3.95
CA LYS A 296 15.12 -9.89 4.15
C LYS A 296 14.17 -8.72 3.98
N ASP A 297 14.45 -7.61 4.65
CA ASP A 297 13.67 -6.40 4.48
C ASP A 297 13.93 -5.77 3.12
N ILE A 298 12.91 -5.10 2.56
CA ILE A 298 13.00 -4.54 1.20
C ILE A 298 12.48 -3.10 1.16
N TYR A 299 13.01 -2.34 0.20
CA TYR A 299 12.54 -1.00 -0.16
C TYR A 299 12.56 -0.83 -1.67
N SER A 300 12.13 0.34 -2.19
CA SER A 300 12.32 0.71 -3.60
C SER A 300 13.40 1.77 -3.71
N GLY A 301 14.54 1.43 -4.33
CA GLY A 301 15.61 2.38 -4.60
C GLY A 301 15.18 3.56 -5.49
N SER A 302 14.22 3.35 -6.41
CA SER A 302 13.74 4.41 -7.30
C SER A 302 12.90 5.48 -6.61
N GLU A 303 12.24 5.12 -5.50
CA GLU A 303 11.32 6.01 -4.78
C GLU A 303 11.88 6.45 -3.42
N ASN A 304 12.95 5.79 -2.97
CA ASN A 304 13.57 5.97 -1.66
C ASN A 304 12.57 5.95 -0.49
N ASN A 305 11.60 5.02 -0.53
CA ASN A 305 10.63 4.86 0.55
C ASN A 305 11.25 4.13 1.76
N ASN A 306 10.55 4.17 2.90
CA ASN A 306 11.04 3.55 4.15
C ASN A 306 11.19 2.03 4.02
N PHE A 307 10.10 1.33 3.68
CA PHE A 307 10.11 -0.12 3.42
C PHE A 307 8.92 -0.51 2.55
N LEU A 308 8.94 -1.72 1.98
CA LEU A 308 7.82 -2.34 1.28
C LEU A 308 7.52 -3.73 1.84
N PHE A 309 6.24 -4.12 1.78
CA PHE A 309 5.88 -5.54 1.91
C PHE A 309 6.06 -6.31 0.60
N GLY A 310 5.99 -5.61 -0.53
CA GLY A 310 6.23 -6.18 -1.84
C GLY A 310 6.18 -5.15 -2.95
N LEU A 311 6.76 -5.52 -4.09
CA LEU A 311 6.82 -4.73 -5.32
C LEU A 311 6.53 -5.64 -6.52
N SER A 312 5.89 -5.09 -7.55
CA SER A 312 5.61 -5.81 -8.80
C SER A 312 6.02 -4.98 -10.01
N SER A 313 6.59 -5.64 -11.03
CA SER A 313 6.94 -5.04 -12.31
C SER A 313 6.60 -6.01 -13.43
N GLY A 314 5.46 -5.79 -14.09
CA GLY A 314 4.90 -6.69 -15.10
C GLY A 314 4.47 -8.02 -14.47
N ASN A 315 4.94 -9.12 -15.05
CA ASN A 315 4.66 -10.49 -14.61
C ASN A 315 5.66 -11.01 -13.56
N THR A 316 6.31 -10.13 -12.82
CA THR A 316 7.24 -10.50 -11.74
C THR A 316 6.96 -9.64 -10.52
N ALA A 317 6.88 -10.26 -9.35
CA ALA A 317 6.78 -9.58 -8.08
C ALA A 317 7.80 -10.14 -7.09
N VAL A 318 8.19 -9.31 -6.11
CA VAL A 318 8.93 -9.73 -4.93
C VAL A 318 8.13 -9.33 -3.69
N MET A 319 8.14 -10.15 -2.65
CA MET A 319 7.60 -9.82 -1.34
C MET A 319 8.55 -10.21 -0.21
N SER A 320 8.47 -9.50 0.90
CA SER A 320 9.28 -9.73 2.09
C SER A 320 8.46 -10.29 3.25
N LEU A 321 9.06 -11.21 4.01
CA LEU A 321 8.53 -11.72 5.27
C LEU A 321 9.03 -10.96 6.51
N ASN A 322 10.09 -10.16 6.36
CA ASN A 322 10.83 -9.56 7.47
C ASN A 322 9.93 -8.80 8.45
N ARG A 323 9.05 -7.94 7.91
CA ARG A 323 8.16 -7.11 8.73
C ARG A 323 6.93 -7.85 9.26
N PHE A 324 6.69 -9.09 8.84
CA PHE A 324 5.53 -9.88 9.28
C PHE A 324 5.86 -10.83 10.42
N VAL A 325 7.09 -11.35 10.44
CA VAL A 325 7.57 -12.30 11.45
C VAL A 325 8.20 -11.50 12.59
N LYS A 326 7.44 -11.28 13.66
CA LYS A 326 7.96 -10.69 14.90
C LYS A 326 8.03 -11.75 15.97
N TYR A 327 9.10 -11.72 16.77
CA TYR A 327 9.30 -12.68 17.86
C TYR A 327 8.15 -12.66 18.89
N THR A 328 7.52 -11.51 19.07
CA THR A 328 6.41 -11.30 20.03
C THR A 328 5.06 -11.78 19.52
N ASP A 329 4.91 -12.02 18.22
CA ASP A 329 3.61 -12.26 17.61
C ASP A 329 3.28 -13.76 17.60
N ASP A 330 1.98 -14.09 17.72
CA ASP A 330 1.50 -15.44 17.46
C ASP A 330 1.85 -15.84 16.01
N LYS A 331 2.43 -17.03 15.82
CA LYS A 331 2.82 -17.54 14.50
C LYS A 331 1.66 -17.52 13.49
N SER A 332 0.42 -17.69 13.96
CA SER A 332 -0.77 -17.59 13.12
C SER A 332 -0.98 -16.21 12.50
N ILE A 333 -0.60 -15.13 13.21
CA ILE A 333 -0.68 -13.75 12.72
C ILE A 333 0.35 -13.52 11.62
N ALA A 334 1.61 -13.91 11.86
CA ALA A 334 2.68 -13.81 10.85
C ALA A 334 2.32 -14.60 9.58
N MET A 335 1.73 -15.79 9.75
CA MET A 335 1.23 -16.60 8.65
C MET A 335 0.11 -15.90 7.87
N LYS A 336 -0.90 -15.35 8.57
CA LYS A 336 -2.00 -14.60 7.93
C LYS A 336 -1.46 -13.43 7.09
N ARG A 337 -0.56 -12.62 7.65
CA ARG A 337 0.07 -11.49 6.95
C ARG A 337 0.80 -11.92 5.69
N THR A 338 1.56 -13.00 5.79
CA THR A 338 2.32 -13.60 4.69
C THR A 338 1.39 -14.02 3.55
N VAL A 339 0.33 -14.78 3.85
CA VAL A 339 -0.63 -15.25 2.85
C VAL A 339 -1.36 -14.09 2.18
N MET A 340 -1.81 -13.08 2.95
CA MET A 340 -2.47 -11.90 2.41
C MET A 340 -1.55 -11.11 1.46
N GLN A 341 -0.28 -10.95 1.81
CA GLN A 341 0.67 -10.27 0.95
C GLN A 341 0.96 -11.09 -0.32
N ALA A 342 1.07 -12.41 -0.20
CA ALA A 342 1.21 -13.30 -1.35
C ALA A 342 0.03 -13.13 -2.31
N PHE A 343 -1.21 -13.07 -1.81
CA PHE A 343 -2.39 -12.83 -2.65
C PHE A 343 -2.33 -11.46 -3.34
N SER A 344 -1.96 -10.41 -2.62
CA SER A 344 -1.77 -9.09 -3.21
C SER A 344 -0.78 -9.11 -4.37
N SER A 345 0.39 -9.75 -4.17
CA SER A 345 1.46 -9.87 -5.15
C SER A 345 1.08 -10.75 -6.34
N VAL A 346 0.49 -11.94 -6.12
CA VAL A 346 0.01 -12.82 -7.19
C VAL A 346 -1.04 -12.11 -8.03
N GLY A 347 -1.99 -11.45 -7.38
CA GLY A 347 -3.01 -10.69 -8.07
C GLY A 347 -2.43 -9.62 -9.00
N HIS A 348 -1.30 -8.99 -8.62
CA HIS A 348 -0.58 -8.07 -9.50
C HIS A 348 0.07 -8.79 -10.69
N VAL A 349 0.76 -9.91 -10.42
CA VAL A 349 1.44 -10.72 -11.45
C VAL A 349 0.46 -11.19 -12.52
N ILE A 350 -0.75 -11.60 -12.15
CA ILE A 350 -1.78 -12.06 -13.10
C ILE A 350 -2.58 -10.90 -13.74
N GLY A 351 -2.24 -9.65 -13.46
CA GLY A 351 -2.87 -8.47 -14.09
C GLY A 351 -4.18 -7.98 -13.45
N ILE A 352 -4.53 -8.46 -12.26
CA ILE A 352 -5.67 -7.94 -11.52
C ILE A 352 -5.22 -6.69 -10.75
N ALA A 353 -5.94 -5.57 -10.86
CA ALA A 353 -5.59 -4.31 -10.19
C ALA A 353 -5.74 -4.37 -8.66
N ARG A 354 -5.16 -3.39 -7.95
CA ARG A 354 -5.36 -3.22 -6.49
C ARG A 354 -6.82 -3.02 -6.17
N CYS A 355 -7.25 -3.61 -5.06
CA CYS A 355 -8.62 -3.48 -4.59
C CYS A 355 -8.79 -2.18 -3.80
N SER A 356 -9.96 -1.58 -3.91
CA SER A 356 -10.38 -0.44 -3.06
C SER A 356 -11.35 -0.85 -1.95
N THR A 357 -11.60 -2.16 -1.79
CA THR A 357 -12.41 -2.72 -0.71
C THR A 357 -11.49 -3.05 0.48
N PRO A 358 -11.74 -2.52 1.68
CA PRO A 358 -10.79 -2.51 2.80
C PRO A 358 -10.44 -3.89 3.37
N LEU A 359 -11.39 -4.81 3.42
CA LEU A 359 -11.13 -6.15 3.99
C LEU A 359 -10.48 -7.12 2.99
N CYS A 360 -10.44 -6.78 1.70
CA CYS A 360 -9.87 -7.68 0.71
C CYS A 360 -8.37 -7.88 0.95
N ALA A 361 -7.86 -9.11 0.81
CA ALA A 361 -6.42 -9.39 0.84
C ALA A 361 -5.59 -8.52 -0.13
N ARG A 362 -6.25 -7.97 -1.16
CA ARG A 362 -5.67 -7.07 -2.18
C ARG A 362 -5.84 -5.58 -1.93
N ALA A 363 -6.44 -5.19 -0.82
CA ALA A 363 -6.39 -3.80 -0.37
C ALA A 363 -4.94 -3.40 -0.07
N TYR A 364 -4.58 -2.17 -0.41
CA TYR A 364 -3.27 -1.61 -0.06
C TYR A 364 -3.21 -1.32 1.45
N PRO A 365 -2.27 -1.92 2.19
CA PRO A 365 -1.99 -1.54 3.57
C PRO A 365 -0.87 -0.51 3.63
N ASN A 366 -1.05 0.57 4.38
CA ASN A 366 0.01 1.54 4.67
C ASN A 366 0.71 1.28 6.02
N SER A 367 0.25 0.29 6.80
CA SER A 367 0.82 -0.11 8.08
C SER A 367 0.53 -1.57 8.38
N LEU A 368 1.22 -2.14 9.38
CA LEU A 368 0.88 -3.48 9.87
C LEU A 368 -0.53 -3.56 10.46
N ALA A 369 -1.00 -2.50 11.13
CA ALA A 369 -2.38 -2.46 11.63
C ALA A 369 -3.41 -2.50 10.48
N GLU A 370 -3.16 -1.80 9.38
CA GLU A 370 -3.98 -1.89 8.16
C GLU A 370 -3.86 -3.26 7.48
N GLN A 371 -2.70 -3.93 7.58
CA GLN A 371 -2.52 -5.30 7.08
C GLN A 371 -3.32 -6.30 7.92
N ASP A 372 -3.32 -6.16 9.25
CA ASP A 372 -4.02 -7.04 10.19
C ASP A 372 -5.54 -6.92 10.12
N ALA A 373 -6.03 -5.73 9.77
CA ALA A 373 -7.45 -5.45 9.60
C ALA A 373 -8.07 -6.07 8.34
N LYS A 374 -7.25 -6.62 7.42
CA LYS A 374 -7.71 -7.33 6.22
C LYS A 374 -8.07 -8.77 6.52
N ASP A 375 -8.86 -9.36 5.65
CA ASP A 375 -9.13 -10.79 5.61
C ASP A 375 -8.14 -11.50 4.70
N ASP A 376 -7.93 -12.79 4.97
CA ASP A 376 -7.09 -13.67 4.16
C ASP A 376 -7.87 -14.31 3.01
N VAL A 377 -8.80 -13.55 2.42
CA VAL A 377 -9.62 -13.93 1.26
C VAL A 377 -9.79 -12.77 0.29
N LEU A 378 -10.13 -13.08 -0.95
CA LEU A 378 -10.50 -12.11 -1.97
C LEU A 378 -11.97 -11.69 -1.82
N CYS A 379 -12.24 -10.39 -1.93
CA CYS A 379 -13.62 -9.90 -1.99
C CYS A 379 -14.30 -10.28 -3.32
N GLN A 380 -15.62 -10.13 -3.38
CA GLN A 380 -16.42 -10.47 -4.56
C GLN A 380 -15.94 -9.73 -5.83
N THR A 381 -15.56 -8.46 -5.71
CA THR A 381 -14.94 -7.69 -6.80
C THR A 381 -13.70 -8.38 -7.36
N CYS A 382 -12.78 -8.81 -6.49
CA CYS A 382 -11.55 -9.46 -6.92
C CYS A 382 -11.82 -10.83 -7.52
N ILE A 383 -12.73 -11.62 -6.94
CA ILE A 383 -13.15 -12.91 -7.49
C ILE A 383 -13.72 -12.74 -8.90
N ASN A 384 -14.62 -11.76 -9.11
CA ASN A 384 -15.17 -11.46 -10.43
C ASN A 384 -14.10 -11.05 -11.44
N ASN A 385 -13.15 -10.21 -11.03
CA ASN A 385 -12.08 -9.78 -11.93
C ASN A 385 -11.19 -10.97 -12.34
N VAL A 386 -10.88 -11.88 -11.41
CA VAL A 386 -10.13 -13.12 -11.73
C VAL A 386 -10.94 -13.99 -12.69
N ASN A 387 -12.23 -14.22 -12.42
CA ASN A 387 -13.10 -15.01 -13.29
C ASN A 387 -13.22 -14.42 -14.71
N LYS A 388 -13.30 -13.09 -14.84
CA LYS A 388 -13.30 -12.40 -16.14
C LYS A 388 -12.00 -12.62 -16.91
N LEU A 389 -10.86 -12.49 -16.24
CA LEU A 389 -9.54 -12.79 -16.83
C LEU A 389 -9.48 -14.25 -17.29
N TYR A 390 -9.94 -15.18 -16.47
CA TYR A 390 -9.91 -16.60 -16.81
C TYR A 390 -10.81 -16.93 -17.99
N ALA A 391 -11.99 -16.32 -18.05
CA ALA A 391 -12.89 -16.47 -19.18
C ALA A 391 -12.32 -15.90 -20.49
N SER A 392 -11.53 -14.82 -20.43
CA SER A 392 -10.92 -14.22 -21.63
C SER A 392 -9.74 -15.02 -22.19
N LEU A 393 -9.14 -15.92 -21.39
CA LEU A 393 -8.01 -16.76 -21.82
C LEU A 393 -8.42 -18.13 -22.36
N LYS A 394 -9.69 -18.50 -22.19
CA LYS A 394 -10.29 -19.74 -22.75
C LYS A 394 -10.88 -19.54 -24.15
N GLN A 395 -10.99 -18.29 -24.59
CA GLN A 395 -11.37 -17.88 -25.95
C GLN A 395 -10.13 -17.78 -26.81
#